data_AF-A0A1S8DCI7-F1
#
_entry.id   AF-A0A1S8DCI7-F1
#
_cell.length_a   1.000
_cell.length_b   1.000
_cell.length_c   1.000
_cell.angle_alpha   90.00
_cell.angle_beta   90.00
_cell.angle_gamma   90.00
#
_symmetry.space_group_name_H-M   'P 1'
#
loop_
_entity.id
_entity.type
_entity.pdbx_description
1 polymer ?
#
loop_
_entity_poly.entity_id
_entity_poly.type
_entity_poly.pdbx_seq_one_letter_code
_entity_poly.pdbx_strand_id
1 'polypeptide(L)'
;MKQMTFADAEYAGKRKQTRKELFLIEMDRVVPWKGLIALIEPHYPKGEGGRPAYPLMAMLRVHLLQNWFGYSDPAMEEALYETTILRQFAGLNLERIPDETTILNFRRLLEKHELAAGILAVINGYLGDRGLSLRQGTIVDATLINAPSSTKNKDGKRDPEMHQTKKGNQYYFGMKAHIGADDESGLVHSVVGTAANVADVTQVDKLLHGDENVVCADAGYTGVEKRPEHEGREVIWQVAARR
;
A
#
# COMPACT_ATOMS: atom_id res chain seq x y z
N MET A 1 13.47 -30.90 1.76
CA MET A 1 14.40 -29.92 2.37
C MET A 1 15.12 -29.21 1.23
N LYS A 2 14.98 -27.89 1.10
CA LYS A 2 15.78 -27.11 0.15
C LYS A 2 17.20 -27.03 0.72
N GLN A 3 18.21 -27.44 -0.04
CA GLN A 3 19.60 -27.43 0.40
C GLN A 3 20.06 -25.98 0.62
N MET A 4 20.56 -25.67 1.83
CA MET A 4 21.13 -24.36 2.15
C MET A 4 22.38 -24.13 1.32
N THR A 5 22.51 -22.95 0.71
CA THR A 5 23.75 -22.59 0.00
C THR A 5 24.84 -22.19 1.01
N PHE A 6 26.10 -22.23 0.59
CA PHE A 6 27.21 -21.75 1.44
C PHE A 6 27.03 -20.30 1.88
N ALA A 7 26.48 -19.44 1.00
CA ALA A 7 26.16 -18.06 1.33
C ALA A 7 25.05 -17.96 2.40
N ASP A 8 24.05 -18.85 2.36
CA ASP A 8 23.00 -18.89 3.39
C ASP A 8 23.56 -19.36 4.74
N ALA A 9 24.49 -20.32 4.73
CA ALA A 9 25.15 -20.83 5.93
C ALA A 9 26.08 -19.79 6.57
N GLU A 10 26.86 -19.07 5.77
CA GLU A 10 27.69 -17.95 6.25
C GLU A 10 26.82 -16.84 6.85
N TYR A 11 25.71 -16.50 6.19
CA TYR A 11 24.76 -15.52 6.71
C TYR A 11 24.12 -15.96 8.03
N ALA A 12 23.75 -17.23 8.15
CA ALA A 12 23.19 -17.79 9.39
C ALA A 12 24.19 -17.75 10.56
N GLY A 13 25.49 -17.74 10.29
CA GLY A 13 26.56 -17.60 11.29
C GLY A 13 26.80 -16.17 11.80
N LYS A 14 26.06 -15.18 11.31
CA LYS A 14 26.22 -13.77 11.69
C LYS A 14 25.86 -13.52 13.15
N ARG A 15 26.74 -12.81 13.87
CA ARG A 15 26.59 -12.51 15.31
C ARG A 15 25.49 -11.50 15.66
N LYS A 16 25.10 -10.62 14.73
CA LYS A 16 24.13 -9.54 14.95
C LYS A 16 22.97 -9.66 13.98
N GLN A 17 21.77 -9.80 14.52
CA GLN A 17 20.55 -9.61 13.74
C GLN A 17 20.29 -8.13 13.50
N THR A 18 20.06 -7.74 12.25
CA THR A 18 19.78 -6.34 11.91
C THR A 18 18.32 -5.98 12.17
N ARG A 19 18.03 -4.68 12.33
CA ARG A 19 16.63 -4.20 12.43
C ARG A 19 15.80 -4.62 11.22
N LYS A 20 16.40 -4.62 10.02
CA LYS A 20 15.74 -5.06 8.79
C LYS A 20 15.39 -6.55 8.83
N GLU A 21 16.30 -7.40 9.33
CA GLU A 21 16.01 -8.84 9.53
C GLU A 21 14.87 -9.06 10.51
N LEU A 22 14.91 -8.40 11.68
CA LEU A 22 13.86 -8.53 12.69
C LEU A 22 12.50 -8.11 12.14
N PHE A 23 12.45 -6.99 11.43
CA PHE A 23 11.23 -6.53 10.76
C PHE A 23 10.70 -7.57 9.76
N LEU A 24 11.55 -8.14 8.91
CA LEU A 24 11.10 -9.15 7.94
C LEU A 24 10.62 -10.44 8.60
N ILE A 25 11.26 -10.87 9.69
CA ILE A 25 10.80 -12.02 10.48
C ILE A 25 9.42 -11.75 11.08
N GLU A 26 9.18 -10.54 11.58
CA GLU A 26 7.89 -10.13 12.10
C GLU A 26 6.84 -10.09 10.99
N MET A 27 7.15 -9.45 9.86
CA MET A 27 6.25 -9.39 8.69
C MET A 27 5.88 -10.77 8.16
N ASP A 28 6.82 -11.73 8.12
CA ASP A 28 6.49 -13.10 7.70
C ASP A 28 5.46 -13.77 8.61
N ARG A 29 5.41 -13.39 9.90
CA ARG A 29 4.43 -13.90 10.88
C ARG A 29 3.08 -13.20 10.81
N VAL A 30 3.08 -11.88 10.62
CA VAL A 30 1.87 -11.06 10.77
C VAL A 30 1.11 -10.86 9.46
N VAL A 31 1.75 -10.97 8.30
CA VAL A 31 1.07 -10.79 7.02
C VAL A 31 0.13 -11.98 6.75
N PRO A 32 -1.14 -11.75 6.35
CA PRO A 32 -2.11 -12.81 6.06
C PRO A 32 -1.84 -13.47 4.69
N TRP A 33 -0.69 -14.12 4.53
CA TRP A 33 -0.22 -14.67 3.25
C TRP A 33 -1.26 -15.53 2.53
N LYS A 34 -1.92 -16.44 3.27
CA LYS A 34 -2.93 -17.34 2.67
C LYS A 34 -4.09 -16.58 2.03
N GLY A 35 -4.62 -15.56 2.74
CA GLY A 35 -5.72 -14.74 2.23
C GLY A 35 -5.30 -13.92 1.01
N LEU A 36 -4.12 -13.31 1.07
CA LEU A 36 -3.59 -12.51 -0.05
C LEU A 36 -3.31 -13.35 -1.30
N ILE A 37 -2.75 -14.56 -1.12
CA ILE A 37 -2.51 -15.48 -2.22
C ILE A 37 -3.83 -15.93 -2.84
N ALA A 38 -4.81 -16.35 -2.03
CA ALA A 38 -6.11 -16.79 -2.53
C ALA A 38 -6.84 -15.69 -3.32
N LEU A 39 -6.64 -14.42 -2.95
CA LEU A 39 -7.18 -13.27 -3.68
C LEU A 39 -6.53 -13.08 -5.06
N ILE A 40 -5.21 -13.27 -5.17
CA ILE A 40 -4.45 -12.96 -6.39
C ILE A 40 -4.35 -14.16 -7.35
N GLU A 41 -4.33 -15.38 -6.81
CA GLU A 41 -4.15 -16.64 -7.54
C GLU A 41 -5.07 -16.81 -8.77
N PRO A 42 -6.37 -16.43 -8.74
CA PRO A 42 -7.26 -16.55 -9.90
C PRO A 42 -6.79 -15.77 -11.13
N HIS A 43 -6.03 -14.69 -10.93
CA HIS A 43 -5.54 -13.81 -11.98
C HIS A 43 -4.09 -14.10 -12.40
N TYR A 44 -3.39 -14.94 -11.63
CA TYR A 44 -1.97 -15.20 -11.82
C TYR A 44 -1.73 -16.21 -12.96
N PRO A 45 -0.75 -15.97 -13.86
CA PRO A 45 -0.52 -16.84 -15.00
C PRO A 45 -0.10 -18.25 -14.55
N LYS A 46 -0.79 -19.28 -15.08
CA LYS A 46 -0.55 -20.70 -14.75
C LYS A 46 0.57 -21.35 -15.57
N GLY A 47 1.30 -20.57 -16.36
CA GLY A 47 2.51 -21.04 -17.06
C GLY A 47 2.24 -21.82 -18.35
N GLU A 48 1.20 -21.46 -19.12
CA GLU A 48 0.97 -22.06 -20.44
C GLU A 48 1.84 -21.37 -21.51
N GLY A 49 3.07 -21.86 -21.66
CA GLY A 49 4.02 -21.48 -22.72
C GLY A 49 5.07 -20.43 -22.32
N GLY A 50 6.35 -20.74 -22.53
CA GLY A 50 7.49 -19.84 -22.28
C GLY A 50 8.28 -20.13 -20.99
N ARG A 51 9.10 -19.16 -20.56
CA ARG A 51 9.85 -19.26 -19.29
C ARG A 51 8.84 -19.38 -18.13
N PRO A 52 8.96 -20.38 -17.24
CA PRO A 52 7.99 -20.59 -16.16
C PRO A 52 7.77 -19.31 -15.36
N ALA A 53 6.53 -18.98 -15.00
CA ALA A 53 6.27 -17.83 -14.12
C ALA A 53 7.03 -17.97 -12.78
N TYR A 54 7.32 -16.85 -12.12
CA TYR A 54 7.80 -16.90 -10.74
C TYR A 54 6.69 -17.41 -9.82
N PRO A 55 7.00 -18.05 -8.69
CA PRO A 55 5.98 -18.38 -7.71
C PRO A 55 5.25 -17.10 -7.26
N LEU A 56 3.91 -17.13 -7.23
CA LEU A 56 3.09 -15.99 -6.81
C LEU A 56 3.51 -15.45 -5.44
N MET A 57 3.80 -16.34 -4.49
CA MET A 57 4.31 -15.97 -3.16
C MET A 57 5.61 -15.15 -3.22
N ALA A 58 6.52 -15.48 -4.14
CA ALA A 58 7.76 -14.74 -4.30
C ALA A 58 7.49 -13.33 -4.84
N MET A 59 6.64 -13.20 -5.86
CA MET A 59 6.29 -11.90 -6.43
C MET A 59 5.51 -11.02 -5.45
N LEU A 60 4.59 -11.59 -4.67
CA LEU A 60 3.88 -10.86 -3.62
C LEU A 60 4.86 -10.34 -2.56
N ARG A 61 5.83 -11.14 -2.13
CA ARG A 61 6.86 -10.69 -1.19
C ARG A 61 7.74 -9.58 -1.76
N VAL A 62 8.15 -9.70 -3.02
CA VAL A 62 8.89 -8.63 -3.72
C VAL A 62 8.08 -7.34 -3.76
N HIS A 63 6.78 -7.41 -4.06
CA HIS A 63 5.91 -6.24 -4.07
C HIS A 63 5.79 -5.58 -2.68
N LEU A 64 5.66 -6.38 -1.62
CA LEU A 64 5.63 -5.84 -0.25
C LEU A 64 6.98 -5.23 0.16
N LEU A 65 8.11 -5.82 -0.26
CA LEU A 65 9.44 -5.25 -0.05
C LEU A 65 9.60 -3.89 -0.73
N GLN A 66 9.06 -3.71 -1.95
CA GLN A 66 9.03 -2.40 -2.61
C GLN A 66 8.29 -1.37 -1.77
N ASN A 67 7.11 -1.73 -1.24
CA ASN A 67 6.29 -0.82 -0.45
C ASN A 67 6.93 -0.49 0.92
N TRP A 68 7.52 -1.47 1.61
CA TRP A 68 8.12 -1.25 2.94
C TRP A 68 9.43 -0.46 2.90
N PHE A 69 10.21 -0.58 1.83
CA PHE A 69 11.52 0.07 1.73
C PHE A 69 11.60 1.16 0.66
N GLY A 70 10.50 1.43 -0.06
CA GLY A 70 10.44 2.48 -1.07
C GLY A 70 11.27 2.19 -2.32
N TYR A 71 11.45 0.92 -2.69
CA TYR A 71 12.20 0.55 -3.89
C TYR A 71 11.36 0.72 -5.16
N SER A 72 11.95 1.34 -6.19
CA SER A 72 11.44 1.28 -7.56
C SER A 72 11.63 -0.11 -8.18
N ASP A 73 11.12 -0.37 -9.37
CA ASP A 73 11.34 -1.66 -10.07
C ASP A 73 12.84 -1.95 -10.31
N PRO A 74 13.63 -1.02 -10.87
CA PRO A 74 15.07 -1.25 -11.05
C PRO A 74 15.80 -1.42 -9.71
N ALA A 75 15.48 -0.56 -8.72
CA ALA A 75 16.14 -0.61 -7.42
C ALA A 75 15.81 -1.91 -6.64
N MET A 76 14.61 -2.47 -6.84
CA MET A 76 14.23 -3.74 -6.22
C MET A 76 14.98 -4.91 -6.87
N GLU A 77 15.14 -4.90 -8.20
CA GLU A 77 15.99 -5.88 -8.88
C GLU A 77 17.42 -5.86 -8.32
N GLU A 78 18.06 -4.68 -8.30
CA GLU A 78 19.41 -4.49 -7.73
C GLU A 78 19.47 -4.96 -6.27
N ALA A 79 18.50 -4.57 -5.45
CA ALA A 79 18.44 -4.95 -4.05
C ALA A 79 18.31 -6.48 -3.84
N LEU A 80 17.66 -7.20 -4.75
CA LEU A 80 17.59 -8.67 -4.71
C LEU A 80 18.92 -9.34 -5.04
N TYR A 81 19.78 -8.72 -5.85
CA TYR A 81 21.15 -9.19 -6.06
C TYR A 81 22.04 -8.90 -4.86
N GLU A 82 21.99 -7.67 -4.34
CA GLU A 82 22.93 -7.20 -3.32
C GLU A 82 22.58 -7.63 -1.90
N THR A 83 21.28 -7.68 -1.58
CA THR A 83 20.82 -7.87 -0.20
C THR A 83 20.23 -9.26 0.03
N THR A 84 21.07 -10.17 0.53
CA THR A 84 20.71 -11.58 0.79
C THR A 84 19.41 -11.74 1.59
N ILE A 85 19.14 -10.91 2.60
CA ILE A 85 17.92 -11.04 3.43
C ILE A 85 16.63 -10.73 2.69
N LEU A 86 16.66 -9.78 1.74
CA LEU A 86 15.48 -9.47 0.94
C LEU A 86 15.19 -10.62 -0.02
N ARG A 87 16.25 -11.16 -0.63
CA ARG A 87 16.18 -12.33 -1.50
C ARG A 87 15.68 -13.58 -0.77
N GLN A 88 16.21 -13.85 0.43
CA GLN A 88 15.77 -14.96 1.29
C GLN A 88 14.33 -14.80 1.73
N PHE A 89 13.93 -13.60 2.18
CA PHE A 89 12.54 -13.31 2.53
C PHE A 89 11.61 -13.60 1.34
N ALA A 90 11.95 -13.14 0.13
CA ALA A 90 11.19 -13.43 -1.08
C ALA A 90 11.22 -14.91 -1.50
N GLY A 91 12.05 -15.77 -0.89
CA GLY A 91 12.19 -17.18 -1.24
C GLY A 91 12.93 -17.41 -2.57
N LEU A 92 13.69 -16.41 -3.02
CA LEU A 92 14.44 -16.42 -4.28
C LEU A 92 15.89 -16.85 -4.07
N ASN A 93 16.58 -17.20 -5.16
CA ASN A 93 18.01 -17.50 -5.18
C ASN A 93 18.70 -16.73 -6.32
N LEU A 94 20.03 -16.68 -6.30
CA LEU A 94 20.80 -15.93 -7.30
C LEU A 94 20.74 -16.50 -8.72
N GLU A 95 20.31 -17.75 -8.88
CA GLU A 95 20.14 -18.39 -10.20
C GLU A 95 19.01 -17.74 -11.00
N ARG A 96 18.02 -17.18 -10.29
CA ARG A 96 16.82 -16.65 -10.92
C ARG A 96 16.19 -15.52 -10.11
N ILE A 97 16.56 -14.29 -10.46
CA ILE A 97 15.99 -13.04 -9.90
C ILE A 97 15.02 -12.41 -10.90
N PRO A 98 13.83 -11.95 -10.48
CA PRO A 98 12.92 -11.22 -11.34
C PRO A 98 13.55 -9.87 -11.73
N ASP A 99 13.57 -9.60 -13.03
CA ASP A 99 14.01 -8.30 -13.56
C ASP A 99 12.95 -7.21 -13.35
N GLU A 100 13.33 -5.95 -13.55
CA GLU A 100 12.46 -4.78 -13.43
C GLU A 100 11.13 -4.96 -14.19
N THR A 101 11.18 -5.59 -15.36
CA THR A 101 10.01 -5.79 -16.23
C THR A 101 9.07 -6.84 -15.65
N THR A 102 9.62 -7.90 -15.06
CA THR A 102 8.85 -8.93 -14.35
C THR A 102 8.14 -8.35 -13.14
N ILE A 103 8.84 -7.51 -12.36
CA ILE A 103 8.27 -6.84 -11.19
C ILE A 103 7.16 -5.86 -11.61
N LEU A 104 7.41 -5.06 -12.65
CA LEU A 104 6.43 -4.16 -13.26
C LEU A 104 5.17 -4.90 -13.73
N ASN A 105 5.34 -6.04 -14.41
CA ASN A 105 4.21 -6.83 -14.90
C ASN A 105 3.35 -7.39 -13.76
N PHE A 106 3.95 -7.74 -12.62
CA PHE A 106 3.20 -8.13 -11.43
C PHE A 106 2.38 -6.96 -10.88
N ARG A 107 2.97 -5.75 -10.77
CA ARG A 107 2.21 -4.56 -10.35
C ARG A 107 1.03 -4.29 -11.27
N ARG A 108 1.26 -4.32 -12.59
CA ARG A 108 0.20 -4.14 -13.60
C ARG A 108 -0.89 -5.20 -13.50
N LEU A 109 -0.56 -6.43 -13.11
CA LEU A 109 -1.55 -7.47 -12.86
C LEU A 109 -2.47 -7.08 -11.69
N LEU A 110 -1.90 -6.57 -10.60
CA LEU A 110 -2.68 -6.10 -9.45
C LEU A 110 -3.58 -4.92 -9.83
N GLU A 111 -3.04 -3.96 -10.59
CA GLU A 111 -3.77 -2.77 -11.07
C GLU A 111 -4.91 -3.15 -12.03
N LYS A 112 -4.62 -3.97 -13.05
CA LYS A 112 -5.59 -4.40 -14.07
C LYS A 112 -6.81 -5.11 -13.48
N HIS A 113 -6.61 -5.81 -12.37
CA HIS A 113 -7.65 -6.56 -11.68
C HIS A 113 -8.17 -5.83 -10.42
N GLU A 114 -7.80 -4.56 -10.23
CA GLU A 114 -8.26 -3.70 -9.13
C GLU A 114 -8.06 -4.33 -7.73
N LEU A 115 -7.00 -5.13 -7.57
CA LEU A 115 -6.81 -5.97 -6.39
C LEU A 115 -6.38 -5.19 -5.13
N ALA A 116 -6.00 -3.92 -5.26
CA ALA A 116 -5.56 -3.09 -4.14
C ALA A 116 -6.62 -2.98 -3.05
N ALA A 117 -7.88 -2.72 -3.42
CA ALA A 117 -8.99 -2.64 -2.48
C ALA A 117 -9.26 -4.00 -1.80
N GLY A 118 -9.19 -5.10 -2.56
CA GLY A 118 -9.31 -6.44 -2.02
C GLY A 118 -8.20 -6.80 -1.05
N ILE A 119 -6.96 -6.41 -1.34
CA ILE A 119 -5.80 -6.62 -0.46
C ILE A 119 -6.00 -5.90 0.87
N LEU A 120 -6.42 -4.63 0.84
CA LEU A 120 -6.73 -3.86 2.04
C LEU A 120 -7.86 -4.52 2.84
N ALA A 121 -8.93 -4.96 2.18
CA ALA A 121 -10.05 -5.64 2.84
C ALA A 121 -9.61 -6.95 3.53
N VAL A 122 -8.74 -7.76 2.90
CA VAL A 122 -8.19 -8.98 3.51
C VAL A 122 -7.35 -8.64 4.74
N ILE A 123 -6.52 -7.60 4.68
CA ILE A 123 -5.70 -7.16 5.82
C ILE A 123 -6.60 -6.65 6.96
N ASN A 124 -7.57 -5.82 6.65
CA ASN A 124 -8.48 -5.25 7.65
C ASN A 124 -9.37 -6.32 8.29
N GLY A 125 -9.87 -7.29 7.51
CA GLY A 125 -10.60 -8.43 8.04
C GLY A 125 -9.74 -9.26 9.01
N TYR A 126 -8.49 -9.52 8.64
CA TYR A 126 -7.55 -10.26 9.48
C TYR A 126 -7.17 -9.53 10.79
N LEU A 127 -7.04 -8.21 10.74
CA LEU A 127 -6.85 -7.38 11.94
C LEU A 127 -8.12 -7.34 12.79
N GLY A 128 -9.30 -7.25 12.16
CA GLY A 128 -10.61 -7.28 12.81
C GLY A 128 -10.86 -8.59 13.56
N ASP A 129 -10.56 -9.74 12.96
CA ASP A 129 -10.67 -11.06 13.59
C ASP A 129 -9.81 -11.21 14.86
N ARG A 130 -8.80 -10.34 15.01
CA ARG A 130 -7.92 -10.29 16.19
C ARG A 130 -8.29 -9.22 17.20
N GLY A 131 -9.41 -8.54 16.99
CA GLY A 131 -9.86 -7.44 17.85
C GLY A 131 -8.96 -6.21 17.76
N LEU A 132 -8.15 -6.09 16.69
CA LEU A 132 -7.28 -4.92 16.47
C LEU A 132 -7.99 -3.82 15.67
N SER A 133 -9.21 -4.07 15.18
CA SER A 133 -10.05 -3.01 14.62
C SER A 133 -10.91 -2.41 15.74
N LEU A 134 -10.51 -1.23 16.21
CA LEU A 134 -11.40 -0.35 16.96
C LEU A 134 -12.23 0.47 15.96
N ARG A 135 -13.43 0.88 16.39
CA ARG A 135 -14.46 1.51 15.54
C ARG A 135 -15.03 2.79 16.16
N GLN A 136 -14.50 3.26 17.28
CA GLN A 136 -15.16 4.36 18.01
C GLN A 136 -14.63 5.75 17.62
N GLY A 137 -13.40 5.83 17.11
CA GLY A 137 -12.80 7.09 16.66
C GLY A 137 -12.04 6.94 15.35
N THR A 138 -12.20 7.91 14.46
CA THR A 138 -11.48 7.94 13.17
C THR A 138 -10.76 9.27 12.98
N ILE A 139 -9.48 9.18 12.58
CA ILE A 139 -8.68 10.28 12.05
C ILE A 139 -8.80 10.28 10.53
N VAL A 140 -9.15 11.42 9.93
CA VAL A 140 -9.15 11.60 8.49
C VAL A 140 -8.04 12.55 8.05
N ASP A 141 -7.24 12.13 7.07
CA ASP A 141 -6.17 12.95 6.48
C ASP A 141 -6.05 12.70 4.96
N ALA A 142 -5.50 13.68 4.25
CA ALA A 142 -5.25 13.60 2.82
C ALA A 142 -3.77 13.86 2.49
N THR A 143 -3.13 12.88 1.86
CA THR A 143 -1.73 12.97 1.42
C THR A 143 -1.64 13.14 -0.10
N LEU A 144 -0.85 14.11 -0.55
CA LEU A 144 -0.57 14.34 -1.98
C LEU A 144 0.41 13.30 -2.53
N ILE A 145 0.05 12.71 -3.66
CA ILE A 145 0.89 11.78 -4.43
C ILE A 145 1.24 12.47 -5.74
N ASN A 146 2.53 12.75 -5.92
CA ASN A 146 3.04 13.40 -7.12
C ASN A 146 3.01 12.45 -8.31
N ALA A 147 2.45 12.93 -9.41
CA ALA A 147 2.53 12.28 -10.70
C ALA A 147 3.45 13.08 -11.65
N PRO A 148 4.15 12.41 -12.57
CA PRO A 148 4.86 13.11 -13.64
C PRO A 148 3.84 13.84 -14.53
N SER A 149 4.05 15.14 -14.77
CA SER A 149 3.19 15.97 -15.65
C SER A 149 3.49 15.78 -17.15
N SER A 150 4.34 14.80 -17.47
CA SER A 150 4.83 14.50 -18.81
C SER A 150 3.73 13.94 -19.71
N THR A 151 3.71 14.38 -20.95
CA THR A 151 2.87 13.82 -22.03
C THR A 151 3.64 12.81 -22.89
N LYS A 152 4.89 12.46 -22.52
CA LYS A 152 5.73 11.50 -23.24
C LYS A 152 5.29 10.05 -22.95
N ASN A 153 4.05 9.73 -23.31
CA ASN A 153 3.50 8.39 -23.34
C ASN A 153 2.96 8.10 -24.75
N LYS A 154 2.51 6.86 -24.98
CA LYS A 154 2.00 6.41 -26.29
C LYS A 154 0.85 7.27 -26.82
N ASP A 155 0.02 7.80 -25.93
CA ASP A 155 -1.18 8.56 -26.28
C ASP A 155 -0.93 10.07 -26.37
N GLY A 156 0.28 10.54 -26.05
CA GLY A 156 0.65 11.96 -26.09
C GLY A 156 -0.13 12.85 -25.13
N LYS A 157 -0.79 12.27 -24.11
CA LYS A 157 -1.72 12.97 -23.21
C LYS A 157 -1.29 12.84 -21.76
N ARG A 158 -1.67 13.81 -20.93
CA ARG A 158 -1.56 13.65 -19.48
C ARG A 158 -2.59 12.61 -19.02
N ASP A 159 -2.26 11.97 -17.91
CA ASP A 159 -3.20 11.09 -17.22
C ASP A 159 -4.46 11.90 -16.85
N PRO A 160 -5.66 11.47 -17.31
CA PRO A 160 -6.91 12.19 -17.06
C PRO A 160 -7.34 12.18 -15.59
N GLU A 161 -6.81 11.28 -14.76
CA GLU A 161 -7.11 11.21 -13.33
C GLU A 161 -6.18 12.10 -12.48
N MET A 162 -5.19 12.73 -13.11
CA MET A 162 -4.20 13.57 -12.44
C MET A 162 -4.47 15.06 -12.70
N HIS A 163 -4.52 15.85 -11.62
CA HIS A 163 -4.77 17.28 -11.71
C HIS A 163 -3.83 18.08 -10.81
N GLN A 164 -3.75 19.38 -11.08
CA GLN A 164 -2.92 20.28 -10.29
C GLN A 164 -3.66 20.81 -9.07
N THR A 165 -2.93 21.00 -7.97
CA THR A 165 -3.42 21.66 -6.76
C THR A 165 -2.32 22.52 -6.16
N LYS A 166 -2.69 23.48 -5.31
CA LYS A 166 -1.76 24.37 -4.62
C LYS A 166 -1.78 24.09 -3.13
N LYS A 167 -0.64 23.75 -2.53
CA LYS A 167 -0.48 23.62 -1.08
C LYS A 167 0.57 24.63 -0.62
N GLY A 168 0.16 25.60 0.19
CA GLY A 168 0.97 26.78 0.50
C GLY A 168 1.29 27.58 -0.77
N ASN A 169 2.58 27.83 -1.03
CA ASN A 169 3.04 28.51 -2.25
C ASN A 169 3.49 27.57 -3.38
N GLN A 170 3.42 26.26 -3.17
CA GLN A 170 3.90 25.26 -4.13
C GLN A 170 2.71 24.63 -4.88
N TYR A 171 2.89 24.44 -6.20
CA TYR A 171 1.97 23.67 -7.03
C TYR A 171 2.44 22.22 -7.14
N TYR A 172 1.46 21.31 -7.08
CA TYR A 172 1.64 19.87 -7.19
C TYR A 172 0.74 19.37 -8.32
N PHE A 173 1.20 18.38 -9.07
CA PHE A 173 0.39 17.70 -10.09
C PHE A 173 0.32 16.22 -9.74
N GLY A 174 -0.89 15.67 -9.68
CA GLY A 174 -1.10 14.26 -9.37
C GLY A 174 -2.44 14.02 -8.69
N MET A 175 -2.39 13.21 -7.64
CA MET A 175 -3.56 12.73 -6.92
C MET A 175 -3.42 12.98 -5.41
N LYS A 176 -4.50 12.71 -4.68
CA LYS A 176 -4.51 12.62 -3.22
C LYS A 176 -5.01 11.25 -2.81
N ALA A 177 -4.40 10.69 -1.77
CA ALA A 177 -4.95 9.59 -1.01
C ALA A 177 -5.60 10.17 0.25
N HIS A 178 -6.92 10.01 0.36
CA HIS A 178 -7.69 10.30 1.55
C HIS A 178 -7.73 9.03 2.40
N ILE A 179 -7.40 9.13 3.67
CA ILE A 179 -7.20 7.98 4.55
C ILE A 179 -8.05 8.16 5.80
N GLY A 180 -8.85 7.16 6.14
CA GLY A 180 -9.46 7.02 7.45
C GLY A 180 -8.67 5.98 8.24
N ALA A 181 -8.18 6.39 9.41
CA ALA A 181 -7.46 5.55 10.33
C ALA A 181 -8.11 5.58 11.70
N ASP A 182 -8.06 4.45 12.41
CA ASP A 182 -8.51 4.38 13.80
C ASP A 182 -7.67 5.29 14.69
N ASP A 183 -8.31 6.04 15.59
CA ASP A 183 -7.66 7.10 16.36
C ASP A 183 -6.73 6.59 17.46
N GLU A 184 -7.02 5.42 18.03
CA GLU A 184 -6.24 4.81 19.11
C GLU A 184 -5.09 3.95 18.56
N SER A 185 -5.39 3.05 17.61
CA SER A 185 -4.41 2.12 17.05
C SER A 185 -3.60 2.68 15.88
N GLY A 186 -4.11 3.72 15.21
CA GLY A 186 -3.51 4.27 13.99
C GLY A 186 -3.66 3.36 12.77
N LEU A 187 -4.47 2.30 12.85
CA LEU A 187 -4.67 1.36 11.76
C LEU A 187 -5.56 1.96 10.67
N VAL A 188 -5.07 1.92 9.43
CA VAL A 188 -5.81 2.38 8.26
C VAL A 188 -6.95 1.41 7.97
N HIS A 189 -8.19 1.91 8.00
CA HIS A 189 -9.36 1.11 7.67
C HIS A 189 -9.96 1.46 6.30
N SER A 190 -9.70 2.67 5.81
CA SER A 190 -10.24 3.18 4.54
C SER A 190 -9.23 4.03 3.79
N VAL A 191 -9.23 3.90 2.46
CA VAL A 191 -8.40 4.71 1.56
C VAL A 191 -9.20 5.03 0.30
N VAL A 192 -9.23 6.30 -0.09
CA VAL A 192 -9.84 6.77 -1.34
C VAL A 192 -8.83 7.58 -2.12
N GLY A 193 -8.56 7.17 -3.36
CA GLY A 193 -7.75 7.94 -4.31
C GLY A 193 -8.60 8.90 -5.13
N THR A 194 -8.18 10.15 -5.25
CA THR A 194 -8.83 11.13 -6.15
C THR A 194 -7.80 12.01 -6.82
N ALA A 195 -8.16 12.70 -7.90
CA ALA A 195 -7.37 13.80 -8.44
C ALA A 195 -7.02 14.85 -7.36
N ALA A 196 -5.85 15.49 -7.46
CA ALA A 196 -5.34 16.33 -6.37
C ALA A 196 -6.14 17.64 -6.14
N ASN A 197 -6.95 18.06 -7.11
CA ASN A 197 -7.82 19.23 -7.01
C ASN A 197 -9.14 18.94 -6.26
N VAL A 198 -9.46 17.67 -5.99
CA VAL A 198 -10.64 17.31 -5.20
C VAL A 198 -10.48 17.80 -3.77
N ALA A 199 -11.56 18.38 -3.23
CA ALA A 199 -11.59 18.92 -1.88
C ALA A 199 -11.72 17.80 -0.85
N ASP A 200 -10.86 17.80 0.16
CA ASP A 200 -10.74 16.71 1.14
C ASP A 200 -12.04 16.48 1.91
N VAL A 201 -12.73 17.57 2.27
CA VAL A 201 -14.05 17.58 2.93
C VAL A 201 -15.14 16.79 2.19
N THR A 202 -15.00 16.57 0.88
CA THR A 202 -16.00 15.84 0.07
C THR A 202 -15.84 14.33 0.14
N GLN A 203 -14.72 13.83 0.66
CA GLN A 203 -14.43 12.40 0.67
C GLN A 203 -14.67 11.76 2.04
N VAL A 204 -14.91 12.54 3.09
CA VAL A 204 -14.98 12.06 4.47
C VAL A 204 -16.00 10.95 4.67
N ASP A 205 -17.18 11.01 4.07
CA ASP A 205 -18.18 9.93 4.18
C ASP A 205 -17.65 8.55 3.78
N LYS A 206 -16.77 8.51 2.77
CA LYS A 206 -16.14 7.27 2.30
C LYS A 206 -15.00 6.78 3.19
N LEU A 207 -14.55 7.63 4.12
CA LEU A 207 -13.46 7.34 5.05
C LEU A 207 -13.98 6.87 6.41
N LEU A 208 -15.29 6.71 6.54
CA LEU A 208 -15.95 6.32 7.78
C LEU A 208 -16.62 4.95 7.57
N HIS A 209 -16.53 4.10 8.59
CA HIS A 209 -17.18 2.80 8.65
C HIS A 209 -18.61 2.88 9.25
N GLY A 210 -19.02 4.03 9.81
CA GLY A 210 -20.40 4.34 10.21
C GLY A 210 -20.75 4.09 11.68
N ASP A 211 -19.82 3.52 12.45
CA ASP A 211 -19.95 3.24 13.89
C ASP A 211 -19.19 4.28 14.75
N GLU A 212 -18.64 5.33 14.13
CA GLU A 212 -17.82 6.32 14.82
C GLU A 212 -18.64 7.15 15.80
N ASN A 213 -18.04 7.46 16.95
CA ASN A 213 -18.57 8.47 17.87
C ASN A 213 -17.76 9.78 17.78
N VAL A 214 -16.52 9.73 17.31
CA VAL A 214 -15.62 10.88 17.17
C VAL A 214 -14.91 10.84 15.82
N VAL A 215 -14.83 11.97 15.13
CA VAL A 215 -14.02 12.14 13.91
C VAL A 215 -13.07 13.32 14.08
N CYS A 216 -11.77 13.04 13.99
CA CYS A 216 -10.69 14.00 14.11
C CYS A 216 -10.14 14.36 12.72
N ALA A 217 -10.00 15.65 12.43
CA ALA A 217 -9.60 16.12 11.11
C ALA A 217 -8.76 17.41 11.18
N ASP A 218 -7.96 17.66 10.14
CA ASP A 218 -7.20 18.91 10.02
C ASP A 218 -8.05 20.09 9.52
N ALA A 219 -7.47 21.27 9.47
CA ALA A 219 -8.19 22.50 9.08
C ALA A 219 -8.66 22.52 7.60
N GLY A 220 -8.18 21.58 6.77
CA GLY A 220 -8.66 21.33 5.41
C GLY A 220 -10.09 20.80 5.37
N TYR A 221 -10.57 20.19 6.47
CA TYR A 221 -11.91 19.62 6.61
C TYR A 221 -12.93 20.55 7.26
N THR A 222 -12.61 21.84 7.40
CA THR A 222 -13.54 22.83 7.99
C THR A 222 -14.89 22.82 7.28
N GLY A 223 -15.98 22.61 8.04
CA GLY A 223 -17.35 22.59 7.53
C GLY A 223 -17.86 21.21 7.08
N VAL A 224 -17.10 20.15 7.35
CA VAL A 224 -17.50 18.76 7.08
C VAL A 224 -18.85 18.43 7.74
N GLU A 225 -19.07 18.89 8.97
CA GLU A 225 -20.26 18.60 9.76
C GLU A 225 -21.57 19.15 9.16
N LYS A 226 -21.46 20.12 8.25
CA LYS A 226 -22.59 20.80 7.60
C LYS A 226 -22.97 20.19 6.26
N ARG A 227 -22.24 19.16 5.82
CA ARG A 227 -22.46 18.57 4.51
C ARG A 227 -23.68 17.62 4.52
N PRO A 228 -24.44 17.53 3.41
CA PRO A 228 -25.61 16.66 3.32
C PRO A 228 -25.29 15.19 3.59
N GLU A 229 -24.09 14.72 3.22
CA GLU A 229 -23.66 13.33 3.44
C GLU A 229 -23.52 12.97 4.93
N HIS A 230 -23.50 13.96 5.82
CA HIS A 230 -23.35 13.79 7.26
C HIS A 230 -24.60 14.24 8.06
N GLU A 231 -25.69 14.57 7.37
CA GLU A 231 -26.94 14.93 8.02
C GLU A 231 -27.49 13.74 8.83
N GLY A 232 -27.81 13.98 10.10
CA GLY A 232 -28.31 12.94 11.02
C GLY A 232 -27.24 11.99 11.58
N ARG A 233 -25.95 12.22 11.29
CA ARG A 233 -24.86 11.41 11.85
C ARG A 233 -24.56 11.86 13.28
N GLU A 234 -24.68 10.95 14.25
CA GLU A 234 -24.42 11.22 15.67
C GLU A 234 -22.92 11.11 15.99
N VAL A 235 -22.12 12.07 15.51
CA VAL A 235 -20.66 12.08 15.64
C VAL A 235 -20.16 13.40 16.21
N ILE A 236 -19.15 13.34 17.07
CA ILE A 236 -18.41 14.51 17.55
C ILE A 236 -17.30 14.85 16.54
N TRP A 237 -17.40 16.01 15.89
CA TRP A 237 -16.41 16.50 14.95
C TRP A 237 -15.33 17.33 15.65
N GLN A 238 -14.07 16.88 15.58
CA GLN A 238 -12.90 17.60 16.08
C GLN A 238 -12.02 18.07 14.91
N VAL A 239 -12.35 19.24 14.37
CA VAL A 239 -11.61 19.84 13.25
C VAL A 239 -10.62 20.88 13.78
N ALA A 240 -9.35 20.75 13.42
CA ALA A 240 -8.32 21.72 13.81
C ALA A 240 -8.63 23.12 13.23
N ALA A 241 -8.44 24.17 14.03
CA ALA A 241 -8.57 25.54 13.56
C ALA A 241 -7.45 25.91 12.58
N ARG A 242 -7.77 26.72 11.55
CA ARG A 242 -6.73 27.32 10.69
C ARG A 242 -5.87 28.26 11.54
N ARG A 243 -4.55 28.08 11.44
CA ARG A 243 -3.56 29.02 12.01
C ARG A 243 -3.40 30.24 11.12
#